data_AF-F4B896-F1
#
_entry.id   AF-F4B896-F1
#
_cell.length_a   1.000
_cell.length_b   1.000
_cell.length_c   1.000
_cell.angle_alpha   90.00
_cell.angle_beta   90.00
_cell.angle_gamma   90.00
#
_symmetry.space_group_name_H-M   'P 1'
#
loop_
_entity.id
_entity.type
_entity.pdbx_description
1 polymer ?
#
loop_
_entity_poly.entity_id
_entity_poly.type
_entity_poly.pdbx_seq_one_letter_code
_entity_poly.pdbx_strand_id
1 'polypeptide(L)'
;MTMRKFNYNEIVILNPLQTRYQMMSSRVLIPLYAAANDGIYRMNRAKRIKGFTVTLGITIGIIVLAFLVIFGIYFVFLSLSLTLPASFTDPVYWIPTLIGVGLVAGSVFGIIKLVKIGKRFGKIANELEGELVVSWSQVKTITVMNVRQENVANRPSLVLNIIAPTYKEIGDWHVLTTDGRDITIPNVDDPQNKLNYVKNRFNLNFS
;
A
#
# COMPACT_ATOMS: atom_id res chain seq x y z
N MET A 1 -1.00 25.78 -0.19
CA MET A 1 -0.17 24.84 0.61
C MET A 1 0.65 23.99 -0.34
N THR A 2 1.95 23.84 -0.08
CA THR A 2 2.90 23.11 -0.93
C THR A 2 3.01 21.66 -0.46
N MET A 3 2.77 20.70 -1.35
CA MET A 3 2.99 19.28 -1.05
C MET A 3 4.49 18.96 -1.14
N ARG A 4 5.02 18.35 -0.08
CA ARG A 4 6.40 17.88 -0.02
C ARG A 4 6.45 16.36 -0.21
N LYS A 5 7.42 15.89 -0.99
CA LYS A 5 7.73 14.46 -1.14
C LYS A 5 8.67 14.02 -0.03
N PHE A 6 8.44 12.83 0.50
CA PHE A 6 9.19 12.23 1.60
C PHE A 6 9.70 10.85 1.23
N ASN A 7 10.89 10.53 1.74
CA ASN A 7 11.36 9.16 1.84
C ASN A 7 10.89 8.55 3.18
N TYR A 8 10.68 7.24 3.24
CA TYR A 8 10.24 6.53 4.45
C TYR A 8 11.20 6.74 5.65
N ASN A 9 12.49 6.92 5.38
CA ASN A 9 13.52 7.11 6.41
C ASN A 9 13.52 8.53 7.00
N GLU A 10 12.81 9.49 6.39
CA GLU A 10 12.81 10.88 6.85
C GLU A 10 11.68 11.17 7.84
N ILE A 11 10.70 10.27 7.92
CA ILE A 11 9.45 10.51 8.65
C ILE A 11 9.22 9.50 9.77
N VAL A 12 8.44 9.92 10.76
CA VAL A 12 7.90 9.06 11.81
C VAL A 12 6.39 9.07 11.69
N ILE A 13 5.80 7.91 11.37
CA ILE A 13 4.34 7.79 11.24
C ILE A 13 3.70 7.84 12.63
N LEU A 14 2.74 8.75 12.81
CA LEU A 14 2.12 9.01 14.11
C LEU A 14 0.92 8.09 14.35
N ASN A 15 0.00 8.01 13.39
CA ASN A 15 -1.25 7.25 13.47
C ASN A 15 -1.37 6.19 12.35
N PRO A 16 -0.50 5.16 12.33
CA PRO A 16 -0.56 4.13 11.31
C PRO A 16 -1.89 3.36 11.38
N LEU A 17 -2.30 2.77 10.26
CA LEU A 17 -3.38 1.78 10.27
C LEU A 17 -2.91 0.57 11.07
N GLN A 18 -3.62 0.26 12.15
CA GLN A 18 -3.21 -0.80 13.06
C GLN A 18 -3.52 -2.18 12.51
N THR A 19 -4.56 -2.32 11.67
CA THR A 19 -4.87 -3.57 10.97
C THR A 19 -5.30 -3.31 9.52
N ARG A 20 -5.10 -4.33 8.65
CA ARG A 20 -5.56 -4.26 7.25
C ARG A 20 -7.09 -4.14 7.12
N TYR A 21 -7.84 -4.60 8.13
CA TYR A 21 -9.31 -4.57 8.17
C TYR A 21 -9.87 -3.20 8.58
N GLN A 22 -9.08 -2.35 9.24
CA GLN A 22 -9.42 -0.95 9.46
C GLN A 22 -9.51 -0.15 8.14
N MET A 23 -9.15 -0.74 6.99
CA MET A 23 -9.45 -0.18 5.67
C MET A 23 -10.95 -0.18 5.32
N MET A 24 -11.80 -0.81 6.13
CA MET A 24 -13.27 -0.81 5.97
C MET A 24 -14.00 -0.09 7.12
N SER A 25 -13.27 0.56 8.05
CA SER A 25 -13.87 1.31 9.17
C SER A 25 -13.71 2.83 9.02
N SER A 26 -14.41 3.61 9.85
CA SER A 26 -14.36 5.08 9.87
C SER A 26 -12.94 5.66 10.02
N ARG A 27 -11.96 4.87 10.50
CA ARG A 27 -10.54 5.26 10.58
C ARG A 27 -9.83 5.44 9.25
N VAL A 28 -10.41 5.02 8.13
CA VAL A 28 -9.89 5.34 6.78
C VAL A 28 -10.05 6.82 6.45
N LEU A 29 -11.11 7.44 6.94
CA LEU A 29 -11.41 8.86 6.72
C LEU A 29 -10.46 9.77 7.51
N ILE A 30 -9.79 9.22 8.54
CA ILE A 30 -8.82 9.96 9.33
C ILE A 30 -7.52 10.07 8.52
N PRO A 31 -7.05 11.31 8.28
CA PRO A 31 -5.80 11.50 7.57
C PRO A 31 -4.62 10.83 8.30
N LEU A 32 -3.67 10.31 7.52
CA LEU A 32 -2.41 9.83 8.07
C LEU A 32 -1.56 11.05 8.42
N TYR A 33 -1.01 11.10 9.63
CA TYR A 33 -0.06 12.11 10.05
C TYR A 33 1.32 11.49 10.23
N ALA A 34 2.35 12.25 9.89
CA ALA A 34 3.73 11.89 10.19
C ALA A 34 4.51 13.13 10.65
N ALA A 35 5.48 12.91 11.51
CA ALA A 35 6.47 13.91 11.92
C ALA A 35 7.71 13.81 11.03
N ALA A 36 8.24 14.95 10.59
CA ALA A 36 9.50 15.07 9.85
C ALA A 36 10.43 16.05 10.58
N ASN A 37 11.60 16.36 10.01
CA ASN A 37 12.60 17.24 10.65
C ASN A 37 12.12 18.70 10.81
N ASP A 38 11.18 19.16 10.01
CA ASP A 38 10.69 20.53 9.96
C ASP A 38 9.27 20.73 10.53
N GLY A 39 8.50 19.66 10.67
CA GLY A 39 7.17 19.76 11.29
C GLY A 39 6.34 18.48 11.21
N ILE A 40 5.05 18.64 11.50
CA ILE A 40 4.04 17.60 11.36
C ILE A 40 3.33 17.76 10.02
N TYR A 41 3.15 16.64 9.32
CA TYR A 41 2.59 16.56 7.99
C TYR A 41 1.35 15.71 7.96
N ARG A 42 0.38 16.14 7.16
CA ARG A 42 -0.80 15.37 6.74
C ARG A 42 -0.46 14.64 5.44
N MET A 43 -0.30 13.33 5.53
CA MET A 43 0.08 12.46 4.42
C MET A 43 -1.11 12.10 3.53
N ASN A 44 -0.89 12.12 2.23
CA ASN A 44 -1.90 11.78 1.23
C ASN A 44 -2.03 10.25 1.06
N ARG A 45 -3.13 9.66 1.60
CA ARG A 45 -3.42 8.22 1.48
C ARG A 45 -3.86 7.80 0.07
N ALA A 46 -4.35 8.73 -0.77
CA ALA A 46 -4.99 8.40 -2.05
C ALA A 46 -4.02 7.75 -3.07
N LYS A 47 -2.73 8.11 -3.02
CA LYS A 47 -1.72 7.49 -3.89
C LYS A 47 -1.45 6.03 -3.53
N ARG A 48 -1.57 5.65 -2.25
CA ARG A 48 -1.38 4.27 -1.79
C ARG A 48 -2.50 3.33 -2.24
N ILE A 49 -3.74 3.82 -2.24
CA ILE A 49 -4.92 3.05 -2.70
C ILE A 49 -4.85 2.81 -4.22
N LYS A 50 -4.52 3.85 -5.00
CA LYS A 50 -4.34 3.71 -6.46
C LYS A 50 -3.23 2.72 -6.81
N GLY A 51 -2.11 2.74 -6.09
CA GLY A 51 -1.04 1.76 -6.25
C GLY A 51 -1.49 0.32 -5.96
N PHE A 52 -2.30 0.11 -4.92
CA PHE A 52 -2.83 -1.21 -4.57
C PHE A 52 -3.80 -1.77 -5.63
N THR A 53 -4.76 -0.98 -6.11
CA THR A 53 -5.69 -1.40 -7.17
C THR A 53 -4.97 -1.73 -8.47
N VAL A 54 -3.98 -0.92 -8.85
CA VAL A 54 -3.14 -1.18 -10.04
C VAL A 54 -2.34 -2.48 -9.86
N THR A 55 -1.76 -2.71 -8.69
CA THR A 55 -0.99 -3.93 -8.41
C THR A 55 -1.87 -5.18 -8.46
N LEU A 56 -3.08 -5.13 -7.90
CA LEU A 56 -4.05 -6.22 -7.99
C LEU A 56 -4.48 -6.49 -9.43
N GLY A 57 -4.81 -5.45 -10.20
CA GLY A 57 -5.17 -5.59 -11.62
C GLY A 57 -4.05 -6.20 -12.46
N ILE A 58 -2.80 -5.79 -12.23
CA ILE A 58 -1.63 -6.39 -12.88
C ILE A 58 -1.48 -7.87 -12.49
N THR A 59 -1.65 -8.19 -11.21
CA THR A 59 -1.52 -9.58 -10.71
C THR A 59 -2.57 -10.48 -11.33
N ILE A 60 -3.83 -10.06 -11.33
CA ILE A 60 -4.94 -10.79 -11.97
C ILE A 60 -4.68 -10.93 -13.47
N GLY A 61 -4.25 -9.86 -14.14
CA GLY A 61 -3.91 -9.89 -15.57
C GLY A 61 -2.80 -10.89 -15.90
N ILE A 62 -1.73 -10.95 -15.08
CA ILE A 62 -0.65 -11.94 -15.26
C ILE A 62 -1.17 -13.36 -15.07
N ILE A 63 -2.02 -13.61 -14.05
CA ILE A 63 -2.60 -14.93 -13.81
C ILE A 63 -3.45 -15.38 -15.02
N VAL A 64 -4.34 -14.51 -15.51
CA VAL A 64 -5.19 -14.81 -16.67
C VAL A 64 -4.34 -15.08 -17.92
N LEU A 65 -3.32 -14.27 -18.20
CA LEU A 65 -2.42 -14.50 -19.33
C LEU A 65 -1.61 -15.79 -19.17
N ALA A 66 -1.18 -16.16 -17.96
CA ALA A 66 -0.50 -17.42 -17.71
C ALA A 66 -1.42 -18.62 -17.99
N PHE A 67 -2.70 -18.54 -17.61
CA PHE A 67 -3.69 -19.54 -17.99
C PHE A 67 -3.88 -19.64 -19.52
N LEU A 68 -3.89 -18.50 -20.23
CA LEU A 68 -3.96 -18.50 -21.70
C LEU A 68 -2.72 -19.11 -22.36
N VAL A 69 -1.53 -18.96 -21.77
CA VAL A 69 -0.33 -19.66 -22.23
C VAL A 69 -0.49 -21.18 -22.09
N ILE A 70 -0.91 -21.65 -20.91
CA ILE A 70 -1.13 -23.08 -20.66
C ILE A 70 -2.17 -23.63 -21.62
N PHE A 71 -3.28 -22.90 -21.81
CA PHE A 71 -4.33 -23.28 -22.74
C PHE A 71 -3.85 -23.31 -24.19
N GLY A 72 -3.05 -22.31 -24.61
CA GLY A 72 -2.44 -22.27 -25.94
C GLY A 72 -1.50 -23.44 -26.20
N ILE A 73 -0.64 -23.79 -25.22
CA ILE A 73 0.25 -24.95 -25.31
C ILE A 73 -0.56 -26.25 -25.41
N TYR A 74 -1.59 -26.41 -24.57
CA TYR A 74 -2.47 -27.58 -24.62
C TYR A 74 -3.19 -27.69 -25.98
N PHE A 75 -3.67 -26.57 -26.52
CA PHE A 75 -4.34 -26.52 -27.82
C PHE A 75 -3.40 -26.89 -28.98
N VAL A 76 -2.15 -26.40 -28.96
CA VAL A 76 -1.12 -26.81 -29.92
C VAL A 76 -0.81 -28.30 -29.80
N PHE A 77 -0.62 -28.80 -28.57
CA PHE A 77 -0.34 -30.21 -28.32
C PHE A 77 -1.46 -31.12 -28.81
N LEU A 78 -2.71 -30.78 -28.53
CA LEU A 78 -3.89 -31.51 -28.98
C LEU A 78 -4.02 -31.49 -30.51
N SER A 79 -3.81 -30.32 -31.12
CA SER A 79 -3.86 -30.14 -32.57
C SER A 79 -2.84 -31.03 -33.26
N LEU A 80 -1.58 -31.00 -32.82
CA LEU A 80 -0.54 -31.88 -33.35
C LEU A 80 -0.89 -33.36 -33.12
N SER A 81 -1.26 -33.75 -31.89
CA SER A 81 -1.50 -35.15 -31.52
C SER A 81 -2.63 -35.80 -32.32
N LEU A 82 -3.67 -35.03 -32.66
CA LEU A 82 -4.80 -35.53 -33.44
C LEU A 82 -4.54 -35.57 -34.95
N THR A 83 -3.55 -34.82 -35.45
CA THR A 83 -3.34 -34.62 -36.90
C THR A 83 -2.01 -35.16 -37.40
N LEU A 84 -1.24 -35.86 -36.55
CA LEU A 84 0.17 -36.24 -36.77
C LEU A 84 0.51 -37.13 -38.00
N PRO A 85 -0.45 -37.65 -38.80
CA PRO A 85 -0.15 -38.11 -40.16
C PRO A 85 -0.54 -37.12 -41.30
N ALA A 86 -1.54 -36.25 -41.09
CA ALA A 86 -2.14 -35.38 -42.12
C ALA A 86 -1.75 -33.89 -41.99
N SER A 87 -1.17 -33.51 -40.86
CA SER A 87 -0.90 -32.10 -40.49
C SER A 87 0.14 -31.42 -41.36
N PHE A 88 1.04 -32.18 -41.99
CA PHE A 88 2.13 -31.64 -42.80
C PHE A 88 1.83 -31.57 -44.29
N THR A 89 0.73 -32.16 -44.74
CA THR A 89 0.33 -32.24 -46.16
C THR A 89 -0.78 -31.25 -46.50
N ASP A 90 -1.71 -30.99 -45.57
CA ASP A 90 -2.85 -30.10 -45.81
C ASP A 90 -2.78 -28.79 -45.00
N PRO A 91 -2.77 -27.60 -45.66
CA PRO A 91 -2.65 -26.29 -45.00
C PRO A 91 -3.75 -25.99 -43.98
N VAL A 92 -4.92 -26.63 -44.10
CA VAL A 92 -6.06 -26.43 -43.20
C VAL A 92 -5.73 -26.81 -41.75
N TYR A 93 -4.85 -27.81 -41.55
CA TYR A 93 -4.42 -28.23 -40.21
C TYR A 93 -3.38 -27.30 -39.56
N TRP A 94 -2.88 -26.31 -40.30
CA TRP A 94 -1.94 -25.32 -39.77
C TRP A 94 -2.65 -24.19 -39.03
N ILE A 95 -3.90 -23.92 -39.39
CA ILE A 95 -4.70 -22.81 -38.84
C ILE A 95 -4.86 -22.94 -37.31
N PRO A 96 -5.27 -24.09 -36.74
CA PRO A 96 -5.39 -24.24 -35.30
C PRO A 96 -4.05 -24.10 -34.57
N THR A 97 -2.98 -24.65 -35.16
CA THR A 97 -1.62 -24.59 -34.61
C THR A 97 -1.11 -23.14 -34.56
N LEU A 98 -1.32 -22.36 -35.62
CA LEU A 98 -0.95 -20.94 -35.68
C LEU A 98 -1.74 -20.10 -34.67
N ILE A 99 -3.03 -20.39 -34.47
CA ILE A 99 -3.85 -19.73 -33.43
C ILE A 99 -3.27 -20.04 -32.04
N GLY A 100 -2.94 -21.29 -31.76
CA GLY A 100 -2.34 -21.69 -30.49
C GLY A 100 -0.99 -21.03 -30.23
N VAL A 101 -0.10 -20.98 -31.23
CA VAL A 101 1.19 -20.28 -31.15
C VAL A 101 0.98 -18.77 -30.95
N GLY A 102 0.02 -18.17 -31.66
CA GLY A 102 -0.34 -16.76 -31.51
C GLY A 102 -0.83 -16.43 -30.10
N LEU A 103 -1.65 -17.30 -29.49
CA LEU A 103 -2.10 -17.17 -28.11
C LEU A 103 -0.93 -17.19 -27.11
N VAL A 104 0.02 -18.12 -27.30
CA VAL A 104 1.22 -18.20 -26.44
C VAL A 104 2.07 -16.94 -26.58
N ALA A 105 2.43 -16.57 -27.82
CA ALA A 105 3.28 -15.41 -28.08
C ALA A 105 2.66 -14.10 -27.59
N GLY A 106 1.37 -13.89 -27.87
CA GLY A 106 0.62 -12.72 -27.43
C GLY A 106 0.51 -12.62 -25.91
N SER A 107 0.28 -13.76 -25.24
CA SER A 107 0.16 -13.79 -23.77
C SER A 107 1.50 -13.52 -23.07
N VAL A 108 2.60 -14.11 -23.57
CA VAL A 108 3.96 -13.85 -23.06
C VAL A 108 4.32 -12.38 -23.24
N PHE A 109 4.04 -11.80 -24.41
CA PHE A 109 4.26 -10.37 -24.65
C PHE A 109 3.44 -9.49 -23.70
N GLY A 110 2.17 -9.84 -23.47
CA GLY A 110 1.29 -9.17 -22.51
C GLY A 110 1.85 -9.19 -21.09
N ILE A 111 2.34 -10.34 -20.62
CA ILE A 111 2.97 -10.49 -19.30
C ILE A 111 4.19 -9.57 -19.19
N ILE A 112 5.08 -9.56 -20.19
CA ILE A 112 6.28 -8.70 -20.18
C ILE A 112 5.89 -7.21 -20.07
N LYS A 113 4.86 -6.77 -20.81
CA LYS A 113 4.36 -5.39 -20.71
C LYS A 113 3.77 -5.09 -19.33
N LEU A 114 2.94 -5.98 -18.79
CA LEU A 114 2.34 -5.81 -17.45
C LEU A 114 3.42 -5.73 -16.36
N VAL A 115 4.46 -6.56 -16.43
CA VAL A 115 5.59 -6.50 -15.49
C VAL A 115 6.34 -5.16 -15.59
N LYS A 116 6.59 -4.65 -16.80
CA LYS A 116 7.22 -3.32 -16.99
C LYS A 116 6.37 -2.19 -16.40
N ILE A 117 5.05 -2.26 -16.57
CA ILE A 117 4.10 -1.31 -15.98
C ILE A 117 4.13 -1.40 -14.45
N GLY A 118 4.08 -2.62 -13.89
CA GLY A 118 4.16 -2.86 -12.45
C GLY A 118 5.43 -2.28 -11.83
N LYS A 119 6.59 -2.46 -12.47
CA LYS A 119 7.86 -1.86 -12.01
C LYS A 119 7.82 -0.33 -11.98
N ARG A 120 7.12 0.33 -12.92
CA ARG A 120 6.97 1.80 -12.92
C ARG A 120 6.04 2.27 -11.80
N PHE A 121 4.92 1.59 -11.60
CA PHE A 121 3.98 1.92 -10.52
C PHE A 121 4.56 1.64 -9.13
N GLY A 122 5.38 0.60 -8.97
CA GLY A 122 6.10 0.33 -7.73
C GLY A 122 7.02 1.49 -7.31
N LYS A 123 7.63 2.19 -8.28
CA LYS A 123 8.43 3.40 -7.99
C LYS A 123 7.56 4.57 -7.52
N ILE A 124 6.41 4.79 -8.16
CA ILE A 124 5.48 5.89 -7.82
C ILE A 124 4.78 5.65 -6.48
N ALA A 125 4.46 4.40 -6.14
CA ALA A 125 3.82 4.05 -4.87
C ALA A 125 4.74 4.23 -3.65
N ASN A 126 6.05 4.35 -3.86
CA ASN A 126 7.03 4.61 -2.80
C ASN A 126 7.20 6.11 -2.50
N GLU A 127 6.61 6.99 -3.30
CA GLU A 127 6.64 8.43 -3.03
C GLU A 127 5.50 8.80 -2.06
N LEU A 128 5.86 9.03 -0.80
CA LEU A 128 4.94 9.60 0.18
C LEU A 128 4.88 11.11 -0.01
N GLU A 129 3.68 11.66 -0.09
CA GLU A 129 3.47 13.11 -0.16
C GLU A 129 2.70 13.57 1.06
N GLY A 130 3.16 14.67 1.64
CA GLY A 130 2.54 15.28 2.80
C GLY A 130 2.38 16.79 2.65
N GLU A 131 1.31 17.30 3.23
CA GLU A 131 1.04 18.73 3.40
C GLU A 131 1.46 19.13 4.82
N LEU A 132 2.23 20.22 4.95
CA LEU A 132 2.67 20.71 6.26
C LEU A 132 1.45 21.21 7.04
N VAL A 133 1.24 20.64 8.23
CA VAL A 133 0.17 21.04 9.15
C VAL A 133 0.69 22.10 10.11
N VAL A 134 1.86 21.85 10.69
CA VAL A 134 2.50 22.76 11.65
C VAL A 134 4.01 22.58 11.62
N SER A 135 4.74 23.69 11.55
CA SER A 135 6.20 23.71 11.67
C SER A 135 6.61 23.56 13.13
N TRP A 136 7.72 22.86 13.42
CA TRP A 136 8.24 22.78 14.80
C TRP A 136 8.55 24.15 15.40
N SER A 137 8.96 25.12 14.57
CA SER A 137 9.20 26.50 15.02
C SER A 137 7.96 27.21 15.54
N GLN A 138 6.77 26.71 15.20
CA GLN A 138 5.49 27.24 15.64
C GLN A 138 4.91 26.42 16.80
N VAL A 139 5.52 25.30 17.20
CA VAL A 139 5.02 24.44 18.27
C VAL A 139 5.49 24.98 19.62
N LYS A 140 4.54 25.33 20.48
CA LYS A 140 4.80 25.74 21.86
C LYS A 140 4.86 24.54 22.80
N THR A 141 3.86 23.66 22.71
CA THR A 141 3.79 22.44 23.52
C THR A 141 2.95 21.39 22.81
N ILE A 142 3.18 20.12 23.14
CA ILE A 142 2.34 19.00 22.71
C ILE A 142 1.85 18.27 23.94
N THR A 143 0.54 18.27 24.15
CA THR A 143 -0.09 17.56 25.26
C THR A 143 -0.76 16.29 24.74
N VAL A 144 -0.57 15.20 25.49
CA VAL A 144 -1.21 13.92 25.19
C VAL A 144 -2.56 13.89 25.90
N MET A 145 -3.63 13.66 25.14
CA MET A 145 -5.00 13.58 25.66
C MET A 145 -5.71 12.33 25.16
N ASN A 146 -6.87 12.00 25.75
CA ASN A 146 -7.75 10.90 25.32
C ASN A 146 -7.05 9.54 25.19
N VAL A 147 -6.10 9.27 26.08
CA VAL A 147 -5.36 8.00 26.09
C VAL A 147 -6.30 6.86 26.47
N ARG A 148 -6.32 5.83 25.65
CA ARG A 148 -7.10 4.62 25.83
C ARG A 148 -6.34 3.42 25.31
N GLN A 149 -6.64 2.25 25.86
CA GLN A 149 -6.11 1.00 25.34
C GLN A 149 -7.08 0.43 24.29
N GLU A 150 -6.55 0.11 23.11
CA GLU A 150 -7.30 -0.57 22.07
C GLU A 150 -6.71 -1.95 21.82
N ASN A 151 -7.59 -2.93 21.61
CA ASN A 151 -7.17 -4.25 21.16
C ASN A 151 -6.82 -4.20 19.67
N VAL A 152 -5.55 -4.37 19.36
CA VAL A 152 -5.00 -4.36 17.99
C VAL A 152 -4.90 -5.78 17.42
N ALA A 153 -5.13 -6.82 18.23
CA ALA A 153 -5.15 -8.19 17.77
C ALA A 153 -6.44 -8.49 17.00
N ASN A 154 -6.42 -8.26 15.69
CA ASN A 154 -7.31 -8.94 14.74
C ASN A 154 -6.44 -9.75 13.76
N ARG A 155 -6.09 -10.97 14.16
CA ARG A 155 -5.91 -12.08 13.19
C ARG A 155 -7.28 -12.74 13.04
N PRO A 156 -8.07 -12.46 12.00
CA PRO A 156 -9.18 -13.33 11.67
C PRO A 156 -8.55 -14.57 11.05
N SER A 157 -8.29 -15.59 11.86
CA SER A 157 -8.29 -16.93 11.31
C SER A 157 -9.74 -17.39 11.35
N LEU A 158 -10.24 -17.96 10.27
CA LEU A 158 -11.58 -18.57 10.20
C LEU A 158 -11.73 -19.77 11.15
N VAL A 159 -10.67 -20.15 11.89
CA VAL A 159 -10.54 -21.45 12.55
C VAL A 159 -10.02 -21.36 14.01
N LEU A 160 -9.29 -20.32 14.40
CA LEU A 160 -8.83 -20.09 15.77
C LEU A 160 -9.39 -18.79 16.35
N ASN A 161 -10.21 -18.96 17.39
CA ASN A 161 -10.55 -17.90 18.33
C ASN A 161 -9.28 -17.31 18.96
N ILE A 162 -9.36 -16.02 19.25
CA ILE A 162 -8.31 -15.12 19.74
C ILE A 162 -7.72 -15.67 21.05
N ILE A 163 -6.50 -16.21 21.01
CA ILE A 163 -5.81 -16.74 22.21
C ILE A 163 -5.04 -15.64 22.98
N ALA A 164 -4.76 -14.49 22.37
CA ALA A 164 -4.08 -13.39 23.07
C ALA A 164 -4.45 -12.01 22.49
N PRO A 165 -5.31 -11.22 23.16
CA PRO A 165 -5.50 -9.83 22.78
C PRO A 165 -4.18 -9.06 22.95
N THR A 166 -3.75 -8.35 21.92
CA THR A 166 -2.61 -7.43 21.98
C THR A 166 -3.17 -6.04 22.14
N TYR A 167 -3.09 -5.52 23.36
CA TYR A 167 -3.51 -4.15 23.64
C TYR A 167 -2.41 -3.17 23.28
N LYS A 168 -2.81 -2.04 22.70
CA LYS A 168 -1.93 -0.91 22.42
C LYS A 168 -2.55 0.37 22.93
N GLU A 169 -1.75 1.21 23.54
CA GLU A 169 -2.19 2.55 23.93
C GLU A 169 -2.30 3.45 22.71
N ILE A 170 -3.40 4.17 22.64
CA ILE A 170 -3.69 5.16 21.61
C ILE A 170 -4.19 6.40 22.32
N GLY A 171 -3.71 7.57 21.90
CA GLY A 171 -4.25 8.84 22.34
C GLY A 171 -4.19 9.88 21.24
N ASP A 172 -4.61 11.09 21.56
CA ASP A 172 -4.53 12.22 20.66
C ASP A 172 -3.38 13.14 21.12
N TRP A 173 -2.68 13.75 20.16
CA TRP A 173 -1.77 14.84 20.45
C TRP A 173 -2.48 16.15 20.18
N HIS A 174 -2.51 17.03 21.17
CA HIS A 174 -2.93 18.42 21.03
C HIS A 174 -1.68 19.28 20.91
N VAL A 175 -1.49 19.84 19.72
CA VAL A 175 -0.32 20.66 19.40
C VAL A 175 -0.73 22.11 19.55
N LEU A 176 -0.31 22.72 20.66
CA LEU A 176 -0.52 24.14 20.89
C LEU A 176 0.57 24.93 20.18
N THR A 177 0.17 25.82 19.29
CA THR A 177 1.09 26.67 18.55
C THR A 177 1.37 27.99 19.27
N THR A 178 2.45 28.66 18.89
CA THR A 178 2.85 29.96 19.45
C THR A 178 1.83 31.07 19.20
N ASP A 179 1.02 30.96 18.14
CA ASP A 179 -0.11 31.84 17.84
C ASP A 179 -1.42 31.43 18.55
N GLY A 180 -1.37 30.42 19.43
CA GLY A 180 -2.48 30.02 20.29
C GLY A 180 -3.49 29.07 19.64
N ARG A 181 -3.20 28.52 18.46
CA ARG A 181 -4.06 27.50 17.83
C ARG A 181 -3.79 26.14 18.46
N ASP A 182 -4.83 25.34 18.62
CA ASP A 182 -4.72 23.93 19.00
C ASP A 182 -5.00 23.06 17.78
N ILE A 183 -4.02 22.22 17.43
CA ILE A 183 -4.11 21.28 16.32
C ILE A 183 -4.14 19.86 16.89
N THR A 184 -5.25 19.17 16.70
CA THR A 184 -5.40 17.78 17.13
C THR A 184 -4.85 16.81 16.09
N ILE A 185 -3.91 15.96 16.49
CA ILE A 185 -3.43 14.79 15.76
C ILE A 185 -4.06 13.55 16.39
N PRO A 186 -5.10 12.97 15.77
CA PRO A 186 -5.87 11.91 16.39
C PRO A 186 -5.22 10.54 16.26
N ASN A 187 -5.49 9.67 17.25
CA ASN A 187 -5.14 8.25 17.24
C ASN A 187 -3.63 7.94 17.08
N VAL A 188 -2.79 8.72 17.74
CA VAL A 188 -1.35 8.46 17.81
C VAL A 188 -1.09 7.18 18.60
N ASP A 189 -0.34 6.27 17.98
CA ASP A 189 0.07 5.00 18.56
C ASP A 189 1.15 5.21 19.63
N ASP A 190 0.90 4.71 20.85
CA ASP A 190 1.77 4.86 22.02
C ASP A 190 2.21 6.34 22.18
N PRO A 191 1.25 7.22 22.49
CA PRO A 191 1.41 8.66 22.26
C PRO A 191 2.55 9.26 23.09
N GLN A 192 2.80 8.77 24.31
CA GLN A 192 3.84 9.31 25.19
C GLN A 192 5.23 8.88 24.73
N ASN A 193 5.46 7.59 24.52
CA ASN A 193 6.76 7.09 24.07
C ASN A 193 7.09 7.60 22.66
N LYS A 194 6.07 7.71 21.81
CA LYS A 194 6.25 8.26 20.46
C LYS A 194 6.61 9.75 20.49
N LEU A 195 6.06 10.53 21.42
CA LEU A 195 6.41 11.94 21.55
C LEU A 195 7.88 12.08 21.93
N ASN A 196 8.32 11.31 22.94
CA ASN A 196 9.73 11.27 23.35
C ASN A 196 10.65 10.84 22.20
N TYR A 197 10.25 9.82 21.43
CA TYR A 197 10.99 9.38 20.26
C TYR A 197 11.12 10.47 19.19
N VAL A 198 10.03 11.18 18.87
CA VAL A 198 10.02 12.28 17.91
C VAL A 198 10.89 13.43 18.38
N LYS A 199 10.78 13.82 19.67
CA LYS A 199 11.64 14.84 20.28
C LYS A 199 13.12 14.49 20.16
N ASN A 200 13.50 13.26 20.50
CA ASN A 200 14.89 12.80 20.41
C ASN A 200 15.37 12.72 18.95
N ARG A 201 14.55 12.19 18.04
CA ARG A 201 14.96 11.98 16.64
C ARG A 201 15.20 13.28 15.88
N PHE A 202 14.40 14.31 16.15
CA PHE A 202 14.50 15.61 15.48
C PHE A 202 15.08 16.71 16.38
N ASN A 203 15.66 16.34 17.53
CA ASN A 203 16.30 17.24 18.48
C ASN A 203 15.41 18.46 18.88
N LEU A 204 14.18 18.16 19.30
CA LEU A 204 13.15 19.17 19.59
C LEU A 204 13.13 19.51 21.09
N ASN A 205 13.12 20.81 21.40
CA ASN A 205 13.29 21.32 22.77
C ASN A 205 12.04 22.02 23.35
N PHE A 206 10.86 21.77 22.81
CA PHE A 206 9.62 22.29 23.38
C PHE A 206 9.14 21.42 24.55
N SER A 207 8.54 22.08 25.54
CA SER A 207 7.95 21.47 26.73
C SER A 207 6.76 20.61 26.35
#